data_AF-A0A257N116-F1
#
_entry.id   AF-A0A257N116-F1
#
_cell.length_a   1.000
_cell.length_b   1.000
_cell.length_c   1.000
_cell.angle_alpha   90.00
_cell.angle_beta   90.00
_cell.angle_gamma   90.00
#
_symmetry.space_group_name_H-M   'P 1'
#
loop_
_entity.id
_entity.type
_entity.pdbx_description
1 polymer ?
#
loop_
_entity_poly.entity_id
_entity_poly.type
_entity_poly.pdbx_seq_one_letter_code
_entity_poly.pdbx_strand_id
1 'polypeptide(L)' 'KAFAADFDADLTTIAVIGDSLRDLQAAEAVGAQPILVKTGKGQKTLLNNPQLNILVFENLYDAAKHITSRP' A
#
# COMPACT_ATOMS: atom_id res chain seq x y z
N LYS A 1 -12.07 -3.93 -8.45
CA LYS A 1 -12.31 -5.02 -9.42
C LYS A 1 -12.11 -4.59 -10.88
N ALA A 2 -12.42 -3.34 -11.27
CA ALA A 2 -12.16 -2.85 -12.63
C ALA A 2 -10.69 -3.04 -13.08
N PHE A 3 -9.72 -2.58 -12.27
CA PHE A 3 -8.29 -2.74 -12.58
C PHE A 3 -7.86 -4.19 -12.87
N ALA A 4 -8.29 -5.17 -12.05
CA ALA A 4 -7.95 -6.57 -12.31
C ALA A 4 -8.50 -7.08 -13.64
N ALA A 5 -9.73 -6.68 -14.00
CA ALA A 5 -10.36 -7.08 -15.25
C ALA A 5 -9.73 -6.39 -16.47
N ASP A 6 -9.31 -5.14 -16.34
CA ASP A 6 -8.71 -4.36 -17.41
C ASP A 6 -7.28 -4.81 -17.75
N PHE A 7 -6.57 -5.40 -16.77
CA PHE A 7 -5.15 -5.75 -16.88
C PHE A 7 -4.83 -7.24 -16.70
N ASP A 8 -5.86 -8.11 -16.61
CA ASP A 8 -5.73 -9.54 -16.28
C ASP A 8 -4.76 -9.79 -15.11
N ALA A 9 -4.89 -8.96 -14.07
CA ALA A 9 -3.91 -8.86 -13.01
C ALA A 9 -4.35 -9.62 -11.75
N ASP A 10 -3.46 -10.48 -11.24
CA ASP A 10 -3.64 -11.12 -9.94
C ASP A 10 -3.31 -10.12 -8.81
N LEU A 11 -4.38 -9.54 -8.23
CA LEU A 11 -4.29 -8.55 -7.17
C LEU A 11 -3.58 -9.09 -5.91
N THR A 12 -3.54 -10.40 -5.70
CA THR A 12 -2.88 -10.99 -4.51
C THR A 12 -1.36 -10.85 -4.54
N THR A 13 -0.79 -10.61 -5.72
CA THR A 13 0.65 -10.43 -5.92
C THR A 13 1.05 -8.96 -6.04
N ILE A 14 0.08 -8.04 -6.00
CA ILE A 14 0.29 -6.61 -6.25
C ILE A 14 0.46 -5.85 -4.93
N ALA A 15 1.40 -4.91 -4.91
CA ALA A 15 1.52 -3.93 -3.85
C ALA A 15 0.71 -2.68 -4.15
N VAL A 16 -0.07 -2.20 -3.18
CA VAL A 16 -0.80 -0.92 -3.26
C VAL A 16 -0.18 0.04 -2.27
N ILE A 17 0.37 1.15 -2.79
CA ILE A 17 1.07 2.17 -2.01
C ILE A 17 0.16 3.39 -1.88
N GLY A 18 -0.08 3.85 -0.65
CA GLY A 18 -0.90 5.04 -0.39
C GLY A 18 -0.49 5.77 0.88
N ASP A 19 -1.05 6.96 1.09
CA ASP A 19 -0.85 7.79 2.29
C ASP A 19 -2.10 7.86 3.17
N SER A 20 -3.21 7.27 2.72
CA SER A 20 -4.51 7.34 3.37
C SER A 20 -5.02 5.96 3.80
N LEU A 21 -5.79 5.92 4.90
CA LEU A 21 -6.40 4.68 5.38
C LEU A 21 -7.29 4.01 4.32
N ARG A 22 -7.97 4.82 3.49
CA ARG A 22 -8.87 4.33 2.44
C ARG A 22 -8.12 3.46 1.42
N ASP A 23 -6.89 3.84 1.08
CA ASP A 23 -6.09 3.09 0.10
C ASP A 23 -5.68 1.74 0.68
N LEU A 24 -5.31 1.72 1.96
CA LEU A 24 -4.94 0.51 2.69
C LEU A 24 -6.12 -0.46 2.79
N GLN A 25 -7.29 0.03 3.18
CA GLN A 25 -8.52 -0.77 3.25
C GLN A 25 -8.96 -1.30 1.88
N ALA A 26 -8.79 -0.48 0.83
CA ALA A 26 -9.09 -0.92 -0.53
C ALA A 26 -8.15 -2.05 -0.98
N ALA A 27 -6.87 -1.98 -0.62
CA ALA A 27 -5.90 -3.03 -0.89
C ALA A 27 -6.24 -4.34 -0.15
N GLU A 28 -6.53 -4.25 1.16
CA GLU A 28 -6.92 -5.40 1.98
C GLU A 28 -8.21 -6.06 1.44
N ALA A 29 -9.20 -5.28 1.06
CA ALA A 29 -10.48 -5.78 0.55
C ALA A 29 -10.34 -6.58 -0.77
N VAL A 30 -9.26 -6.38 -1.52
CA VAL A 30 -8.97 -7.11 -2.76
C VAL A 30 -7.83 -8.10 -2.62
N GLY A 31 -7.28 -8.28 -1.41
CA GLY A 31 -6.18 -9.21 -1.12
C GLY A 31 -4.80 -8.73 -1.57
N ALA A 32 -4.66 -7.46 -1.97
CA ALA A 32 -3.37 -6.88 -2.32
C ALA A 32 -2.51 -6.58 -1.08
N GLN A 33 -1.20 -6.38 -1.26
CA GLN A 33 -0.29 -6.01 -0.17
C GLN A 33 -0.37 -4.49 0.09
N PRO A 34 -0.96 -4.04 1.22
CA PRO A 34 -1.00 -2.63 1.57
C PRO A 34 0.38 -2.13 2.01
N ILE A 35 0.77 -0.95 1.52
CA ILE A 35 1.98 -0.24 1.92
C ILE A 35 1.62 1.23 2.20
N LEU A 36 2.02 1.72 3.38
CA LEU A 36 1.84 3.11 3.78
C LEU A 36 3.14 3.90 3.57
N VAL A 37 3.05 5.06 2.93
CA VAL A 37 4.13 6.05 2.93
C VAL A 37 3.80 7.19 3.88
N LYS A 38 4.78 7.72 4.61
CA LYS A 38 4.57 8.80 5.59
C LYS A 38 4.35 10.17 4.96
N THR A 39 4.77 10.37 3.71
CA THR A 39 4.49 11.58 2.92
C THR A 39 2.99 11.89 2.81
N GLY A 40 2.62 13.15 2.57
CA GLY A 40 1.22 13.55 2.43
C GLY A 40 0.46 13.42 3.74
N LYS A 41 -0.61 12.60 3.75
CA LYS A 41 -1.43 12.28 4.93
C LYS A 41 -0.90 11.08 5.72
N GLY A 42 0.17 10.46 5.27
CA GLY A 42 0.70 9.20 5.80
C GLY A 42 0.98 9.22 7.29
N GLN A 43 1.65 10.27 7.75
CA GLN A 43 1.96 10.41 9.18
C GLN A 43 0.69 10.51 10.05
N LYS A 44 -0.33 11.24 9.58
CA LYS A 44 -1.63 11.32 10.26
C LYS A 44 -2.36 9.98 10.24
N THR A 45 -2.31 9.27 9.10
CA THR A 45 -2.89 7.93 8.97
C THR A 45 -2.27 6.95 9.96
N LEU A 46 -0.95 6.97 10.11
CA LEU A 46 -0.23 6.11 11.07
C LEU A 46 -0.58 6.45 12.53
N LEU A 47 -0.56 7.74 12.89
CA LEU A 47 -0.88 8.19 14.25
C LEU A 47 -2.31 7.85 14.67
N ASN A 48 -3.27 7.96 13.74
CA ASN A 48 -4.67 7.67 14.02
C ASN A 48 -5.01 6.17 14.02
N ASN A 49 -4.11 5.34 13.49
CA ASN A 49 -4.33 3.90 13.36
C ASN A 49 -3.06 3.13 13.79
N PRO A 50 -2.65 3.24 15.07
CA PRO A 50 -1.43 2.59 15.58
C PRO A 50 -1.46 1.06 15.51
N GLN A 51 -2.65 0.47 15.34
CA GLN A 51 -2.88 -0.96 15.18
C GLN A 51 -2.59 -1.50 13.77
N LEU A 52 -2.28 -0.65 12.80
CA LEU A 52 -1.97 -1.08 11.43
C LEU A 52 -0.70 -1.95 11.41
N ASN A 53 -0.86 -3.23 11.04
CA ASN A 53 0.25 -4.15 10.86
C ASN A 53 0.61 -4.29 9.37
N ILE A 54 1.17 -3.22 8.81
CA ILE A 54 1.50 -3.10 7.38
C ILE A 54 2.91 -2.56 7.19
N LEU A 55 3.44 -2.65 5.97
CA LEU A 55 4.72 -2.02 5.65
C LEU A 55 4.57 -0.50 5.63
N VAL A 56 5.46 0.21 6.34
CA VAL A 56 5.48 1.67 6.42
C VAL A 56 6.85 2.20 5.99
N PHE A 57 6.87 3.15 5.06
CA PHE A 57 8.09 3.79 4.55
C PHE A 57 8.03 5.31 4.70
N GLU A 58 9.19 5.98 4.69
CA GLU A 58 9.23 7.44 4.77
C GLU A 58 8.59 8.10 3.54
N ASN A 59 8.83 7.56 2.36
CA ASN A 59 8.36 8.11 1.09
C ASN A 59 8.20 7.00 0.03
N LEU A 60 7.71 7.39 -1.16
CA LEU A 60 7.52 6.49 -2.29
C LEU A 60 8.83 5.89 -2.83
N TYR A 61 9.94 6.62 -2.76
CA TYR A 61 11.24 6.11 -3.20
C TYR A 61 11.69 4.91 -2.36
N ASP A 62 11.56 5.00 -1.04
CA ASP A 62 11.90 3.90 -0.13
C ASP A 62 11.01 2.68 -0.35
N ALA A 63 9.71 2.91 -0.56
CA ALA A 63 8.76 1.84 -0.89
C ALA A 63 9.09 1.16 -2.23
N ALA A 64 9.38 1.96 -3.27
CA ALA A 64 9.74 1.45 -4.59
C ALA A 64 11.04 0.64 -4.55
N LYS A 65 12.05 1.15 -3.83
CA LYS A 65 13.33 0.45 -3.64
C LYS A 65 13.12 -0.91 -2.97
N HIS A 66 12.29 -0.98 -1.95
CA HIS A 66 11.96 -2.24 -1.28
C HIS A 66 11.30 -3.26 -2.22
N ILE A 67 10.40 -2.80 -3.09
CA ILE A 67 9.72 -3.65 -4.06
C ILE A 67 10.70 -4.18 -5.12
N THR A 68 11.54 -3.30 -5.69
CA THR A 68 12.44 -3.67 -6.79
C THR A 68 13.71 -4.39 -6.34
N SER A 69 14.04 -4.35 -5.03
CA SER A 69 15.15 -5.10 -4.45
C SER A 69 14.78 -6.52 -4.03
N ARG A 70 13.52 -6.94 -4.19
CA ARG A 70 13.13 -8.35 -3.95
C ARG A 70 13.71 -9.21 -5.08
N PRO A 71 14.35 -10.35 -4.76
CA PRO A 71 14.88 -11.27 -5.76
C PRO A 71 13.76 -11.94 -6.58
#